data_AF-A0A6J2YCF0-F1
#
_entry.id   AF-A0A6J2YCF0-F1
#
_cell.length_a   1.000
_cell.length_b   1.000
_cell.length_c   1.000
_cell.angle_alpha   90.00
_cell.angle_beta   90.00
_cell.angle_gamma   90.00
#
_symmetry.space_group_name_H-M   'P 1'
#
loop_
_entity.id
_entity.type
_entity.pdbx_description
1 polymer ?
#
loop_
_entity_poly.entity_id
_entity_poly.type
_entity_poly.pdbx_seq_one_letter_code
_entity_poly.pdbx_strand_id
1 'polypeptide(L)'
;MSTNTKLSLEKQIREQGDLVRKLKASKESKERGTNGSSFDKYLKEEYFDCLNKYLSNHSYLCQYQPTNADTLLFNSLRNTSIFEKFIHLKRWYVHIASFSQVERNLFIEYDQNQVKNLTDLLYNVQIAEEVNKLLDLKAQAQATFPNTDDVNVNQKFTLKTPKGTRDYSPEQMALRNSVLSKITEVFKKHGAVTIDTPVFELKEVLTGKYGEDSKLIYDLADQGGEILSLRYDLTVPFARYLAMNKITNIKRYHIAKVYRRDNPSMARGRYREFYQCDFDIAGTYDLMLPDSECIKIVCEILDTLEVTPYVIKINHRSLLDGMFEACGVPASSFRCICSAIDKLDKSPWDEVRKEMIEEKGLSEEVADKIGEYVKLHGNTDLVDKLLNDDLLSKNKCATSGLEAIKLLLKYCNIFNVADRVLFDLSLARGLDYYTGVIYEAVLLGDSTKGEDVLVGSVAGGGRYDNLVGMFDTKNKQVPCVGVSIGVERLFTVMEQKLHAASRKVRSTEVDVYVCTAQKDLVDERLKLCNELWENNFKVEYSYKKNPKLLAQLQYCEENSIPFAIILGQSEIKEGIVKLRNVLTRDEIAVKRTKLPEELLKRLADLNINGTVPI
;
A
#
# COMPACT_ATOMS: atom_id res chain seq x y z
N MET A 1 39.90 -7.59 -39.15
CA MET A 1 38.97 -6.43 -39.15
C MET A 1 38.01 -6.41 -37.95
N SER A 2 37.89 -7.46 -37.11
CA SER A 2 36.91 -7.53 -36.01
C SER A 2 37.32 -6.76 -34.73
N THR A 3 38.61 -6.70 -34.38
CA THR A 3 39.06 -6.12 -33.10
C THR A 3 38.96 -4.58 -33.05
N ASN A 4 39.29 -3.89 -34.15
CA ASN A 4 39.17 -2.43 -34.22
C ASN A 4 37.71 -1.96 -34.21
N THR A 5 36.82 -2.73 -34.85
CA THR A 5 35.37 -2.44 -34.83
C THR A 5 34.77 -2.67 -33.45
N LYS A 6 35.21 -3.72 -32.72
CA LYS A 6 34.81 -3.98 -31.33
C LYS A 6 35.25 -2.85 -30.38
N LEU A 7 36.53 -2.47 -30.44
CA LEU A 7 37.08 -1.35 -29.65
C LEU A 7 36.38 -0.02 -29.94
N SER A 8 36.03 0.22 -31.20
CA SER A 8 35.26 1.41 -31.61
C SER A 8 33.86 1.41 -31.02
N LEU A 9 33.15 0.27 -31.04
CA LEU A 9 31.78 0.16 -30.55
C LEU A 9 31.71 0.21 -29.01
N GLU A 10 32.67 -0.41 -28.31
CA GLU A 10 32.81 -0.32 -26.86
C GLU A 10 33.10 1.12 -26.41
N LYS A 11 33.96 1.84 -27.16
CA LYS A 11 34.22 3.26 -26.92
C LYS A 11 32.96 4.10 -27.07
N GLN A 12 32.17 3.86 -28.12
CA GLN A 12 30.89 4.54 -28.35
C GLN A 12 29.88 4.25 -27.23
N ILE A 13 29.73 3.00 -26.79
CA ILE A 13 28.85 2.63 -25.67
C ILE A 13 29.26 3.34 -24.37
N ARG A 14 30.57 3.42 -24.10
CA ARG A 14 31.09 4.09 -22.90
C ARG A 14 30.83 5.60 -22.97
N GLU A 15 31.16 6.24 -24.08
CA GLU A 15 30.95 7.68 -24.29
C GLU A 15 29.45 8.04 -24.20
N GLN A 16 28.59 7.22 -24.78
CA GLN A 16 27.14 7.36 -24.71
C GLN A 16 26.61 7.16 -23.28
N GLY A 17 27.13 6.16 -22.55
CA GLY A 17 26.79 5.91 -21.16
C GLY A 17 27.27 7.01 -20.19
N ASP A 18 28.38 7.65 -20.50
CA ASP A 18 28.88 8.83 -19.77
C ASP A 18 28.02 10.07 -20.07
N LEU A 19 27.55 10.24 -21.31
CA LEU A 19 26.62 11.31 -21.68
C LEU A 19 25.28 11.20 -20.93
N VAL A 20 24.68 10.00 -20.87
CA VAL A 20 23.45 9.74 -20.10
C VAL A 20 23.65 10.05 -18.61
N ARG A 21 24.80 9.69 -18.03
CA ARG A 21 25.12 10.01 -16.63
C ARG A 21 25.27 11.50 -16.39
N LYS A 22 25.96 12.22 -17.28
CA LYS A 22 26.09 13.68 -17.20
C LYS A 22 24.74 14.38 -17.31
N LEU A 23 23.86 13.94 -18.22
CA LEU A 23 22.51 14.51 -18.37
C LEU A 23 21.65 14.32 -17.12
N LYS A 24 21.70 13.13 -16.49
CA LYS A 24 21.00 12.85 -15.22
C LYS A 24 21.56 13.67 -14.05
N ALA A 25 22.88 13.78 -13.94
CA ALA A 25 23.52 14.58 -12.89
C ALA A 25 23.24 16.09 -13.04
N SER A 26 23.24 16.61 -14.27
CA SER A 26 22.88 18.00 -14.55
C SER A 26 21.42 18.30 -14.16
N LYS A 27 20.49 17.36 -14.39
CA LYS A 27 19.11 17.48 -13.93
C LYS A 27 19.03 17.57 -12.40
N GLU A 28 19.69 16.68 -11.67
CA GLU A 28 19.71 16.67 -10.20
C GLU A 28 20.39 17.93 -9.60
N SER A 29 21.41 18.50 -10.27
CA SER A 29 22.08 19.72 -9.80
C SER A 29 21.21 20.98 -9.92
N LYS A 30 20.30 21.02 -10.89
CA LYS A 30 19.31 22.10 -11.04
C LYS A 30 18.19 22.01 -10.00
N GLU A 31 17.76 20.79 -9.65
CA GLU A 31 16.80 20.56 -8.55
C GLU A 31 17.33 21.06 -7.18
N ARG A 32 18.65 21.21 -7.04
CA ARG A 32 19.33 21.71 -5.81
C ARG A 32 19.73 23.19 -5.86
N GLY A 33 19.40 23.94 -6.92
CA GLY A 33 19.57 25.39 -6.96
C GLY A 33 21.00 25.93 -7.14
N THR A 34 21.96 25.13 -7.60
CA THR A 34 23.33 25.62 -7.87
C THR A 34 23.47 26.17 -9.29
N ASN A 35 23.86 27.46 -9.43
CA ASN A 35 24.10 28.12 -10.72
C ASN A 35 25.31 27.51 -11.46
N GLY A 36 25.05 26.68 -12.46
CA GLY A 36 26.03 26.20 -13.43
C GLY A 36 25.79 26.84 -14.81
N SER A 37 26.75 27.64 -15.27
CA SER A 37 26.80 28.20 -16.62
C SER A 37 27.12 27.12 -17.68
N SER A 38 26.77 27.42 -18.94
CA SER A 38 26.97 26.62 -20.17
C SER A 38 25.76 25.79 -20.65
N PHE A 39 24.64 26.46 -20.91
CA PHE A 39 23.48 25.87 -21.59
C PHE A 39 23.55 26.01 -23.14
N ASP A 40 24.34 26.94 -23.67
CA ASP A 40 24.29 27.32 -25.09
C ASP A 40 24.97 26.35 -26.07
N LYS A 41 25.79 25.40 -25.58
CA LYS A 41 26.69 24.65 -26.48
C LYS A 41 26.09 23.36 -27.08
N TYR A 42 24.88 22.95 -26.65
CA TYR A 42 24.36 21.60 -26.98
C TYR A 42 22.90 21.55 -27.44
N LEU A 43 22.20 22.68 -27.58
CA LEU A 43 20.85 22.69 -28.15
C LEU A 43 20.92 22.48 -29.67
N LYS A 44 20.50 21.30 -30.13
CA LYS A 44 20.29 21.00 -31.56
C LYS A 44 19.11 21.78 -32.14
N GLU A 45 19.12 21.99 -33.44
CA GLU A 45 18.12 22.73 -34.20
C GLU A 45 16.68 22.18 -34.03
N GLU A 46 16.54 20.87 -33.86
CA GLU A 46 15.25 20.15 -33.68
C GLU A 46 14.50 20.51 -32.39
N TYR A 47 15.19 21.02 -31.34
CA TYR A 47 14.55 21.38 -30.07
C TYR A 47 13.75 22.70 -30.18
N PHE A 48 14.11 23.56 -31.12
CA PHE A 48 13.42 24.82 -31.37
C PHE A 48 12.08 24.61 -32.07
N ASP A 49 11.87 23.45 -32.71
CA ASP A 49 10.59 23.07 -33.32
C ASP A 49 9.50 22.81 -32.28
N CYS A 50 9.86 22.16 -31.17
CA CYS A 50 8.95 21.94 -30.04
C CYS A 50 8.55 23.26 -29.39
N LEU A 51 9.50 24.17 -29.20
CA LEU A 51 9.25 25.51 -28.66
C LEU A 51 8.39 26.34 -29.64
N ASN A 52 8.67 26.25 -30.94
CA ASN A 52 7.88 26.89 -31.99
C ASN A 52 6.43 26.37 -32.02
N LYS A 53 6.21 25.07 -31.81
CA LYS A 53 4.88 24.45 -31.71
C LYS A 53 4.15 24.78 -30.40
N TYR A 54 4.88 24.94 -29.30
CA TYR A 54 4.31 25.46 -28.06
C TYR A 54 3.80 26.89 -28.28
N LEU A 55 4.65 27.76 -28.84
CA LEU A 55 4.33 29.16 -29.12
C LEU A 55 3.25 29.34 -30.20
N SER A 56 3.03 28.35 -31.09
CA SER A 56 1.91 28.38 -32.05
C SER A 56 0.55 28.33 -31.36
N ASN A 57 0.46 27.65 -30.22
CA ASN A 57 -0.78 27.47 -29.47
C ASN A 57 -1.09 28.64 -28.51
N HIS A 58 -0.15 29.58 -28.33
CA HIS A 58 -0.24 30.69 -27.37
C HIS A 58 -0.30 32.06 -28.08
N SER A 59 -1.03 32.14 -29.19
CA SER A 59 -1.03 33.29 -30.11
C SER A 59 -1.44 34.63 -29.45
N TYR A 60 -0.49 35.59 -29.44
CA TYR A 60 -0.51 37.03 -29.09
C TYR A 60 -1.70 37.96 -29.45
N LEU A 61 -2.84 37.46 -29.95
CA LEU A 61 -4.03 38.29 -30.19
C LEU A 61 -5.07 38.21 -29.07
N CYS A 62 -4.87 37.37 -28.04
CA CYS A 62 -5.79 37.21 -26.91
C CYS A 62 -5.04 36.99 -25.58
N GLN A 63 -4.79 38.06 -24.81
CA GLN A 63 -4.43 38.01 -23.37
C GLN A 63 -3.07 37.39 -22.98
N TYR A 64 -2.08 37.31 -23.88
CA TYR A 64 -0.72 36.90 -23.47
C TYR A 64 -0.05 37.99 -22.61
N GLN A 65 0.31 37.65 -21.37
CA GLN A 65 1.03 38.55 -20.47
C GLN A 65 2.47 38.05 -20.29
N PRO A 66 3.49 38.81 -20.75
CA PRO A 66 4.89 38.44 -20.57
C PRO A 66 5.27 38.27 -19.08
N THR A 67 6.13 37.29 -18.81
CA THR A 67 6.54 36.88 -17.47
C THR A 67 8.06 36.92 -17.32
N ASN A 68 8.59 36.84 -16.10
CA ASN A 68 10.04 36.73 -15.88
C ASN A 68 10.70 35.53 -16.62
N ALA A 69 9.94 34.47 -16.92
CA ALA A 69 10.37 33.34 -17.73
C ALA A 69 10.68 33.73 -19.18
N ASP A 70 9.88 34.63 -19.77
CA ASP A 70 10.13 35.18 -21.10
C ASP A 70 11.43 35.97 -21.14
N THR A 71 11.73 36.72 -20.08
CA THR A 71 12.98 37.46 -19.94
C THR A 71 14.19 36.52 -19.87
N LEU A 72 14.08 35.40 -19.14
CA LEU A 72 15.13 34.39 -19.07
C LEU A 72 15.37 33.73 -20.42
N LEU A 73 14.30 33.25 -21.07
CA LEU A 73 14.40 32.64 -22.40
C LEU A 73 14.94 33.63 -23.44
N PHE A 74 14.53 34.89 -23.38
CA PHE A 74 15.00 35.93 -24.30
C PHE A 74 16.49 36.19 -24.12
N ASN A 75 16.96 36.27 -22.87
CA ASN A 75 18.37 36.44 -22.58
C ASN A 75 19.24 35.25 -23.00
N SER A 76 18.70 34.03 -22.96
CA SER A 76 19.38 32.84 -23.49
C SER A 76 19.44 32.84 -25.01
N LEU A 77 18.45 33.41 -25.70
CA LEU A 77 18.37 33.38 -27.17
C LEU A 77 18.98 34.61 -27.85
N ARG A 78 19.21 35.71 -27.12
CA ARG A 78 19.64 37.01 -27.71
C ARG A 78 20.94 36.99 -28.50
N ASN A 79 21.80 36.01 -28.25
CA ASN A 79 23.09 35.84 -28.91
C ASN A 79 23.08 34.75 -30.00
N THR A 80 21.90 34.25 -30.36
CA THR A 80 21.72 33.18 -31.35
C THR A 80 20.82 33.69 -32.49
N SER A 81 21.07 33.31 -33.75
CA SER A 81 20.17 33.61 -34.88
C SER A 81 19.13 32.53 -35.14
N ILE A 82 19.05 31.52 -34.26
CA ILE A 82 18.25 30.31 -34.49
C ILE A 82 16.74 30.58 -34.50
N PHE A 83 16.29 31.60 -33.78
CA PHE A 83 14.88 32.00 -33.74
C PHE A 83 14.37 32.46 -35.11
N GLU A 84 15.23 32.92 -36.02
CA GLU A 84 14.81 33.43 -37.33
C GLU A 84 14.21 32.34 -38.23
N LYS A 85 14.56 31.07 -37.99
CA LYS A 85 14.09 29.90 -38.75
C LYS A 85 12.67 29.46 -38.37
N PHE A 86 12.16 29.89 -37.22
CA PHE A 86 10.92 29.38 -36.64
C PHE A 86 9.89 30.51 -36.48
N ILE A 87 8.79 30.44 -37.23
CA ILE A 87 7.86 31.57 -37.39
C ILE A 87 7.25 32.07 -36.07
N HIS A 88 6.84 31.18 -35.16
CA HIS A 88 6.21 31.54 -33.90
C HIS A 88 7.24 31.96 -32.85
N LEU A 89 8.42 31.32 -32.85
CA LEU A 89 9.53 31.71 -32.00
C LEU A 89 10.11 33.07 -32.39
N LYS A 90 10.24 33.35 -33.68
CA LYS A 90 10.61 34.67 -34.21
C LYS A 90 9.61 35.74 -33.75
N ARG A 91 8.31 35.44 -33.85
CA ARG A 91 7.24 36.36 -33.43
C ARG A 91 7.30 36.66 -31.93
N TRP A 92 7.45 35.63 -31.11
CA TRP A 92 7.67 35.76 -29.66
C TRP A 92 8.93 36.59 -29.36
N TYR A 93 10.05 36.30 -30.03
CA TYR A 93 11.32 36.98 -29.78
C TYR A 93 11.24 38.47 -30.10
N VAL A 94 10.64 38.84 -31.24
CA VAL A 94 10.41 40.24 -31.63
C VAL A 94 9.50 40.95 -30.63
N HIS A 95 8.48 40.26 -30.10
CA HIS A 95 7.60 40.82 -29.09
C HIS A 95 8.31 41.05 -27.76
N ILE A 96 9.11 40.11 -27.26
CA ILE A 96 9.87 40.31 -26.01
C ILE A 96 11.01 41.35 -26.20
N ALA A 97 11.55 41.46 -27.42
CA ALA A 97 12.52 42.49 -27.79
C ALA A 97 11.94 43.91 -27.78
N SER A 98 10.62 44.09 -27.98
CA SER A 98 10.01 45.42 -27.99
C SER A 98 9.94 46.08 -26.61
N PHE A 99 10.14 45.31 -25.54
CA PHE A 99 10.27 45.84 -24.18
C PHE A 99 11.73 46.22 -23.90
N SER A 100 11.96 47.33 -23.20
CA SER A 100 13.26 47.68 -22.65
C SER A 100 13.69 46.67 -21.59
N GLN A 101 14.99 46.65 -21.28
CA GLN A 101 15.48 45.78 -20.20
C GLN A 101 14.84 46.10 -18.85
N VAL A 102 14.50 47.37 -18.60
CA VAL A 102 13.82 47.82 -17.38
C VAL A 102 12.39 47.29 -17.34
N GLU A 103 11.66 47.35 -18.44
CA GLU A 103 10.28 46.81 -18.54
C GLU A 103 10.25 45.29 -18.42
N ARG A 104 11.21 44.57 -19.04
CA ARG A 104 11.34 43.12 -18.91
C ARG A 104 11.63 42.64 -17.48
N ASN A 105 12.28 43.48 -16.68
CA ASN A 105 12.55 43.18 -15.27
C ASN A 105 11.30 43.40 -14.38
N LEU A 106 10.24 44.03 -14.90
CA LEU A 106 8.98 44.31 -14.21
C LEU A 106 7.85 43.36 -14.63
N PHE A 107 8.14 42.37 -15.49
CA PHE A 107 7.17 41.32 -15.85
C PHE A 107 6.72 40.54 -14.60
N ILE A 108 5.43 40.18 -14.56
CA ILE A 108 4.81 39.53 -13.39
C ILE A 108 5.56 38.23 -13.05
N GLU A 109 5.74 37.99 -11.75
CA GLU A 109 6.26 36.73 -11.23
C GLU A 109 5.26 35.61 -11.53
N TYR A 110 5.68 34.70 -12.40
CA TYR A 110 4.88 33.56 -12.83
C TYR A 110 5.17 32.34 -11.94
N ASP A 111 4.15 31.52 -11.67
CA ASP A 111 4.28 30.30 -10.87
C ASP A 111 5.37 29.37 -11.46
N GLN A 112 6.33 29.01 -10.60
CA GLN A 112 7.59 28.33 -10.97
C GLN A 112 7.41 26.93 -11.57
N ASN A 113 6.20 26.38 -11.60
CA ASN A 113 5.94 25.00 -12.01
C ASN A 113 5.91 24.77 -13.52
N GLN A 114 5.52 25.74 -14.36
CA GLN A 114 5.35 25.49 -15.80
C GLN A 114 6.66 25.52 -16.61
N VAL A 115 7.60 26.42 -16.30
CA VAL A 115 8.93 26.42 -16.94
C VAL A 115 9.79 25.27 -16.43
N LYS A 116 9.65 24.93 -15.14
CA LYS A 116 10.23 23.71 -14.57
C LYS A 116 9.71 22.48 -15.31
N ASN A 117 8.41 22.40 -15.59
CA ASN A 117 7.83 21.34 -16.41
C ASN A 117 8.34 21.33 -17.86
N LEU A 118 8.50 22.46 -18.53
CA LEU A 118 9.05 22.52 -19.90
C LEU A 118 10.53 22.10 -19.94
N THR A 119 11.32 22.51 -18.95
CA THR A 119 12.75 22.16 -18.87
C THR A 119 12.93 20.69 -18.45
N ASP A 120 12.13 20.21 -17.49
CA ASP A 120 12.12 18.81 -17.04
C ASP A 120 11.58 17.88 -18.12
N LEU A 121 10.58 18.31 -18.91
CA LEU A 121 10.12 17.59 -20.09
C LEU A 121 11.25 17.49 -21.12
N LEU A 122 11.99 18.58 -21.37
CA LEU A 122 13.17 18.57 -22.25
C LEU A 122 14.25 17.59 -21.77
N TYR A 123 14.60 17.61 -20.47
CA TYR A 123 15.56 16.67 -19.88
C TYR A 123 15.05 15.22 -19.94
N ASN A 124 13.78 14.98 -19.64
CA ASN A 124 13.22 13.63 -19.64
C ASN A 124 13.16 13.03 -21.05
N VAL A 125 12.78 13.82 -22.06
CA VAL A 125 12.79 13.40 -23.47
C VAL A 125 14.21 13.13 -23.95
N GLN A 126 15.15 14.04 -23.67
CA GLN A 126 16.55 13.85 -24.06
C GLN A 126 17.21 12.66 -23.36
N ILE A 127 16.97 12.46 -22.05
CA ILE A 127 17.46 11.29 -21.33
C ILE A 127 16.86 10.02 -21.92
N ALA A 128 15.56 10.01 -22.26
CA ALA A 128 14.92 8.86 -22.88
C ALA A 128 15.53 8.53 -24.26
N GLU A 129 15.76 9.53 -25.10
CA GLU A 129 16.39 9.34 -26.42
C GLU A 129 17.83 8.84 -26.31
N GLU A 130 18.66 9.46 -25.46
CA GLU A 130 20.06 9.05 -25.31
C GLU A 130 20.19 7.68 -24.61
N VAL A 131 19.20 7.30 -23.77
CA VAL A 131 19.06 5.93 -23.25
C VAL A 131 18.67 4.96 -24.35
N ASN A 132 17.74 5.32 -25.25
CA ASN A 132 17.38 4.47 -26.39
C ASN A 132 18.58 4.26 -27.32
N LYS A 133 19.35 5.30 -27.65
CA LYS A 133 20.61 5.18 -28.41
C LYS A 133 21.63 4.28 -27.72
N LEU A 134 21.73 4.36 -26.39
CA LEU A 134 22.60 3.47 -25.62
C LEU A 134 22.11 2.02 -25.68
N LEU A 135 20.80 1.79 -25.64
CA LEU A 135 20.19 0.47 -25.77
C LEU A 135 20.40 -0.10 -27.18
N ASP A 136 20.23 0.72 -28.22
CA ASP A 136 20.46 0.34 -29.62
C ASP A 136 21.94 0.00 -29.88
N LEU A 137 22.88 0.80 -29.37
CA LEU A 137 24.31 0.50 -29.46
C LEU A 137 24.68 -0.79 -28.73
N LYS A 138 24.04 -1.07 -27.58
CA LYS A 138 24.22 -2.33 -26.85
C LYS A 138 23.63 -3.52 -27.60
N ALA A 139 22.45 -3.36 -28.19
CA ALA A 139 21.82 -4.38 -29.03
C ALA A 139 22.65 -4.66 -30.29
N GLN A 140 23.19 -3.63 -30.94
CA GLN A 140 24.12 -3.76 -32.07
C GLN A 140 25.41 -4.46 -31.65
N ALA A 141 25.98 -4.16 -30.48
CA ALA A 141 27.17 -4.85 -29.99
C ALA A 141 26.90 -6.33 -29.71
N GLN A 142 25.73 -6.66 -29.14
CA GLN A 142 25.32 -8.02 -28.85
C GLN A 142 25.02 -8.82 -30.14
N ALA A 143 24.43 -8.18 -31.16
CA ALA A 143 24.20 -8.80 -32.46
C ALA A 143 25.48 -8.97 -33.29
N THR A 144 26.44 -8.05 -33.18
CA THR A 144 27.68 -8.05 -33.98
C THR A 144 28.76 -8.95 -33.37
N PHE A 145 28.77 -9.12 -32.04
CA PHE A 145 29.73 -9.96 -31.32
C PHE A 145 29.02 -10.94 -30.37
N PRO A 146 28.30 -11.95 -30.91
CA PRO A 146 27.51 -12.88 -30.10
C PRO A 146 28.37 -13.83 -29.24
N ASN A 147 29.67 -14.00 -29.56
CA ASN A 147 30.58 -14.96 -28.92
C ASN A 147 31.83 -14.29 -28.32
N THR A 148 31.65 -13.34 -27.41
CA THR A 148 32.70 -13.07 -26.42
C THR A 148 32.06 -13.00 -25.05
N ASP A 149 32.33 -14.01 -24.23
CA ASP A 149 31.99 -14.12 -22.80
C ASP A 149 32.63 -13.03 -21.91
N ASP A 150 33.11 -11.93 -22.49
CA ASP A 150 33.87 -10.86 -21.84
C ASP A 150 33.41 -9.45 -22.26
N VAL A 151 32.12 -9.29 -22.56
CA VAL A 151 31.46 -7.97 -22.42
C VAL A 151 30.53 -8.04 -21.22
N ASN A 152 31.10 -8.39 -20.06
CA ASN A 152 30.56 -7.98 -18.78
C ASN A 152 30.70 -6.44 -18.72
N VAL A 153 29.76 -5.72 -19.34
CA VAL A 153 29.32 -4.46 -18.73
C VAL A 153 28.95 -4.88 -17.33
N ASN A 154 29.79 -4.51 -16.37
CA ASN A 154 29.65 -4.78 -14.94
C ASN A 154 28.37 -4.08 -14.43
N GLN A 155 27.19 -4.47 -14.94
CA GLN A 155 25.94 -4.32 -14.25
C GLN A 155 26.11 -5.24 -13.05
N LYS A 156 26.69 -4.67 -12.00
CA LYS A 156 26.80 -5.28 -10.68
C LYS A 156 25.39 -5.78 -10.35
N PHE A 157 25.20 -7.08 -10.52
CA PHE A 157 23.92 -7.72 -10.25
C PHE A 157 23.56 -7.35 -8.82
N THR A 158 22.52 -6.53 -8.69
CA THR A 158 22.14 -5.97 -7.41
C THR A 158 21.10 -6.89 -6.83
N LEU A 159 21.51 -7.69 -5.84
CA LEU A 159 20.61 -8.51 -5.04
C LEU A 159 19.64 -7.58 -4.29
N LYS A 160 18.38 -7.57 -4.73
CA LYS A 160 17.29 -6.82 -4.10
C LYS A 160 15.94 -7.43 -4.48
N THR A 161 14.94 -7.19 -3.64
CA THR A 161 13.54 -7.43 -3.99
C THR A 161 13.04 -6.39 -5.01
N PRO A 162 11.96 -6.70 -5.77
CA PRO A 162 11.27 -5.70 -6.58
C PRO A 162 10.87 -4.46 -5.78
N LYS A 163 10.89 -3.27 -6.42
CA LYS A 163 10.56 -2.01 -5.77
C LYS A 163 9.16 -2.06 -5.14
N GLY A 164 9.07 -1.75 -3.85
CA GLY A 164 7.81 -1.76 -3.09
C GLY A 164 7.38 -3.15 -2.61
N THR A 165 8.27 -4.14 -2.66
CA THR A 165 8.09 -5.48 -2.08
C THR A 165 9.20 -5.75 -1.06
N ARG A 166 8.97 -6.69 -0.13
CA ARG A 166 9.94 -7.05 0.92
C ARG A 166 9.83 -8.51 1.30
N ASP A 167 10.95 -9.06 1.75
CA ASP A 167 10.95 -10.33 2.48
C ASP A 167 10.52 -10.09 3.93
N TYR A 168 10.05 -11.14 4.59
CA TYR A 168 9.66 -11.13 6.00
C TYR A 168 10.60 -12.05 6.78
N SER A 169 11.23 -11.53 7.84
CA SER A 169 12.08 -12.34 8.72
C SER A 169 11.23 -13.33 9.53
N PRO A 170 11.85 -14.37 10.14
CA PRO A 170 11.14 -15.32 10.99
C PRO A 170 10.34 -14.65 12.12
N GLU A 171 10.89 -13.63 12.77
CA GLU A 171 10.23 -12.88 13.85
C GLU A 171 9.02 -12.08 13.31
N GLN A 172 9.17 -11.45 12.15
CA GLN A 172 8.07 -10.75 11.49
C GLN A 172 6.97 -11.73 11.10
N MET A 173 7.31 -12.93 10.63
CA MET A 173 6.34 -13.96 10.28
C MET A 173 5.62 -14.53 11.50
N ALA A 174 6.31 -14.77 12.62
CA ALA A 174 5.69 -15.20 13.86
C ALA A 174 4.64 -14.18 14.34
N LEU A 175 4.99 -12.89 14.34
CA LEU A 175 4.06 -11.83 14.68
C LEU A 175 2.87 -11.75 13.71
N ARG A 176 3.14 -11.80 12.40
CA ARG A 176 2.10 -11.77 11.37
C ARG A 176 1.11 -12.92 11.56
N ASN A 177 1.61 -14.14 11.74
CA ASN A 177 0.78 -15.31 11.93
C ASN A 177 -0.07 -15.18 13.20
N SER A 178 0.49 -14.67 14.30
CA SER A 178 -0.26 -14.39 15.53
C SER A 178 -1.40 -13.40 15.32
N VAL A 179 -1.14 -12.28 14.64
CA VAL A 179 -2.16 -11.26 14.32
C VAL A 179 -3.22 -11.81 13.37
N LEU A 180 -2.81 -12.51 12.30
CA LEU A 180 -3.74 -13.11 11.33
C LEU A 180 -4.60 -14.22 11.96
N SER A 181 -4.05 -14.98 12.91
CA SER A 181 -4.82 -15.98 13.67
C SER A 181 -5.94 -15.33 14.47
N LYS A 182 -5.62 -14.28 15.24
CA LYS A 182 -6.62 -13.51 16.02
C LYS A 182 -7.71 -12.92 15.13
N ILE A 183 -7.35 -12.34 13.98
CA ILE A 183 -8.32 -11.83 13.00
C ILE A 183 -9.21 -12.97 12.47
N THR A 184 -8.61 -14.10 12.12
CA THR A 184 -9.32 -15.29 11.63
C THR A 184 -10.30 -15.84 12.67
N GLU A 185 -9.92 -15.83 13.95
CA GLU A 185 -10.80 -16.24 15.06
C GLU A 185 -12.05 -15.36 15.15
N VAL A 186 -11.91 -14.03 15.00
CA VAL A 186 -13.06 -13.11 14.96
C VAL A 186 -13.94 -13.40 13.74
N PHE A 187 -13.36 -13.60 12.56
CA PHE A 187 -14.14 -13.97 11.36
C PHE A 187 -14.91 -15.29 11.54
N LYS A 188 -14.28 -16.30 12.15
CA LYS A 188 -14.90 -17.59 12.47
C LYS A 188 -15.97 -17.47 13.55
N LYS A 189 -15.77 -16.63 14.57
CA LYS A 189 -16.77 -16.31 15.60
C LYS A 189 -18.04 -15.74 14.97
N HIS A 190 -17.91 -14.97 13.90
CA HIS A 190 -19.02 -14.45 13.11
C HIS A 190 -19.53 -15.43 12.04
N GLY A 191 -19.07 -16.68 12.03
CA GLY A 191 -19.58 -17.74 11.15
C GLY A 191 -19.23 -17.57 9.67
N ALA A 192 -18.19 -16.80 9.33
CA ALA A 192 -17.74 -16.69 7.96
C ALA A 192 -16.96 -17.92 7.50
N VAL A 193 -17.23 -18.36 6.28
CA VAL A 193 -16.44 -19.39 5.59
C VAL A 193 -15.21 -18.76 4.93
N THR A 194 -14.18 -19.55 4.63
CA THR A 194 -13.02 -19.07 3.88
C THR A 194 -13.08 -19.54 2.43
N ILE A 195 -12.66 -18.67 1.52
CA ILE A 195 -12.40 -19.03 0.12
C ILE A 195 -10.97 -18.61 -0.25
N ASP A 196 -10.48 -19.06 -1.40
CA ASP A 196 -9.29 -18.51 -2.03
C ASP A 196 -9.50 -18.39 -3.55
N THR A 197 -8.80 -17.46 -4.17
CA THR A 197 -8.85 -17.22 -5.61
C THR A 197 -7.43 -17.19 -6.18
N PRO A 198 -7.25 -17.46 -7.50
CA PRO A 198 -5.97 -17.28 -8.15
C PRO A 198 -5.39 -15.88 -7.93
N VAL A 199 -4.06 -15.78 -7.94
CA VAL A 199 -3.35 -14.50 -7.73
C VAL A 199 -3.49 -13.54 -8.91
N PHE A 200 -3.75 -14.09 -10.10
CA PHE A 200 -4.08 -13.35 -11.31
C PHE A 200 -5.49 -13.70 -11.78
N GLU A 201 -6.14 -12.72 -12.38
CA GLU A 201 -7.45 -12.87 -13.03
C GLU A 201 -7.26 -12.56 -14.53
N LEU A 202 -8.25 -12.95 -15.35
CA LEU A 202 -8.33 -12.44 -16.72
C LEU A 202 -8.38 -10.90 -16.68
N LYS A 203 -7.59 -10.23 -17.53
CA LYS A 203 -7.50 -8.76 -17.51
C LYS A 203 -8.85 -8.07 -17.67
N GLU A 204 -9.75 -8.65 -18.45
CA GLU A 204 -11.12 -8.17 -18.65
C GLU A 204 -11.96 -8.18 -17.35
N VAL A 205 -11.68 -9.08 -16.41
CA VAL A 205 -12.38 -9.14 -15.12
C VAL A 205 -12.09 -7.89 -14.29
N LEU A 206 -10.86 -7.37 -14.36
CA LEU A 206 -10.41 -6.22 -13.58
C LEU A 206 -10.64 -4.88 -14.29
N THR A 207 -10.84 -4.89 -15.61
CA THR A 207 -10.95 -3.67 -16.42
C THR A 207 -12.27 -2.93 -16.14
N GLY A 208 -12.20 -1.61 -15.92
CA GLY A 208 -13.37 -0.75 -15.75
C GLY A 208 -14.07 -0.84 -14.39
N LYS A 209 -13.49 -1.54 -13.41
CA LYS A 209 -14.06 -1.71 -12.06
C LYS A 209 -13.55 -0.69 -11.03
N TYR A 210 -12.36 -0.14 -11.27
CA TYR A 210 -11.62 0.66 -10.28
C TYR A 210 -11.46 2.14 -10.67
N GLY A 211 -12.20 2.62 -11.67
CA GLY A 211 -12.07 4.02 -12.12
C GLY A 211 -10.63 4.36 -12.53
N GLU A 212 -10.11 5.48 -12.00
CA GLU A 212 -8.75 5.96 -12.27
C GLU A 212 -7.65 5.00 -11.80
N ASP A 213 -7.92 4.20 -10.75
CA ASP A 213 -6.97 3.25 -10.18
C ASP A 213 -6.68 2.06 -11.09
N SER A 214 -7.48 1.84 -12.14
CA SER A 214 -7.25 0.79 -13.14
C SER A 214 -5.86 0.88 -13.80
N LYS A 215 -5.26 2.08 -13.85
CA LYS A 215 -3.91 2.32 -14.38
C LYS A 215 -2.80 1.71 -13.51
N LEU A 216 -3.12 1.33 -12.27
CA LEU A 216 -2.18 0.83 -11.27
C LEU A 216 -2.13 -0.71 -11.23
N ILE A 217 -2.78 -1.41 -12.16
CA ILE A 217 -2.79 -2.87 -12.22
C ILE A 217 -1.48 -3.40 -12.83
N TYR A 218 -1.00 -4.52 -12.29
CA TYR A 218 0.13 -5.26 -12.86
C TYR A 218 -0.37 -6.24 -13.93
N ASP A 219 0.05 -6.05 -15.16
CA ASP A 219 -0.21 -6.99 -16.27
C ASP A 219 0.92 -8.02 -16.39
N LEU A 220 0.56 -9.26 -16.71
CA LEU A 220 1.51 -10.28 -17.10
C LEU A 220 1.93 -10.09 -18.57
N ALA A 221 3.10 -10.59 -18.92
CA ALA A 221 3.56 -10.56 -20.30
C ALA A 221 2.66 -11.44 -21.19
N ASP A 222 2.40 -10.99 -22.41
CA ASP A 222 1.74 -11.83 -23.41
C ASP A 222 2.73 -12.91 -23.87
N GLN A 223 2.32 -14.17 -23.68
CA GLN A 223 3.08 -15.36 -24.05
C GLN A 223 2.31 -16.24 -25.04
N GLY A 224 1.32 -15.68 -25.76
CA GLY A 224 0.52 -16.38 -26.76
C GLY A 224 -0.74 -17.06 -26.22
N GLY A 225 -1.20 -16.66 -25.03
CA GLY A 225 -2.36 -17.23 -24.34
C GLY A 225 -3.34 -16.16 -23.87
N GLU A 226 -4.06 -16.45 -22.78
CA GLU A 226 -4.98 -15.50 -22.16
C GLU A 226 -4.22 -14.29 -21.59
N ILE A 227 -4.83 -13.10 -21.68
CA ILE A 227 -4.25 -11.87 -21.13
C ILE A 227 -4.62 -11.76 -19.65
N LEU A 228 -3.60 -11.78 -18.80
CA LEU A 228 -3.76 -11.87 -17.35
C LEU A 228 -3.23 -10.64 -16.64
N SER A 229 -3.83 -10.34 -15.48
CA SER A 229 -3.41 -9.27 -14.60
C SER A 229 -3.46 -9.73 -13.15
N LEU A 230 -2.52 -9.27 -12.32
CA LEU A 230 -2.55 -9.54 -10.87
C LEU A 230 -3.74 -8.84 -10.23
N ARG A 231 -4.37 -9.50 -9.26
CA ARG A 231 -5.51 -8.94 -8.52
C ARG A 231 -5.11 -7.65 -7.77
N TYR A 232 -5.90 -6.60 -7.96
CA TYR A 232 -5.73 -5.29 -7.31
C TYR A 232 -6.31 -5.27 -5.88
N ASP A 233 -7.38 -6.04 -5.68
CA ASP A 233 -8.08 -6.26 -4.42
C ASP A 233 -8.62 -7.70 -4.34
N LEU A 234 -9.38 -8.01 -3.27
CA LEU A 234 -10.08 -9.30 -3.12
C LEU A 234 -11.59 -9.20 -3.42
N THR A 235 -12.16 -7.99 -3.46
CA THR A 235 -13.58 -7.73 -3.72
C THR A 235 -14.01 -8.11 -5.14
N VAL A 236 -13.25 -7.70 -6.17
CA VAL A 236 -13.59 -8.02 -7.56
C VAL A 236 -13.43 -9.52 -7.86
N PRO A 237 -12.36 -10.21 -7.43
CA PRO A 237 -12.29 -11.67 -7.48
C PRO A 237 -13.46 -12.36 -6.78
N PHE A 238 -13.95 -11.81 -5.67
CA PHE A 238 -15.12 -12.33 -4.96
C PHE A 238 -16.42 -12.14 -5.77
N ALA A 239 -16.65 -10.96 -6.35
CA ALA A 239 -17.82 -10.72 -7.20
C ALA A 239 -17.84 -11.67 -8.42
N ARG A 240 -16.68 -11.89 -9.06
CA ARG A 240 -16.51 -12.88 -10.12
C ARG A 240 -16.80 -14.30 -9.60
N TYR A 241 -16.29 -14.67 -8.42
CA TYR A 241 -16.55 -15.97 -7.79
C TYR A 241 -18.05 -16.22 -7.56
N LEU A 242 -18.78 -15.23 -7.06
CA LEU A 242 -20.23 -15.31 -6.86
C LEU A 242 -20.98 -15.54 -8.18
N ALA A 243 -20.70 -14.70 -9.18
CA ALA A 243 -21.38 -14.74 -10.48
C ALA A 243 -21.07 -16.02 -11.27
N MET A 244 -19.83 -16.51 -11.21
CA MET A 244 -19.39 -17.74 -11.87
C MET A 244 -20.07 -18.98 -11.25
N ASN A 245 -20.17 -19.03 -9.93
CA ASN A 245 -20.76 -20.17 -9.21
C ASN A 245 -22.27 -20.03 -8.97
N LYS A 246 -22.90 -18.93 -9.44
CA LYS A 246 -24.33 -18.63 -9.24
C LYS A 246 -24.75 -18.60 -7.77
N ILE A 247 -23.83 -18.16 -6.90
CA ILE A 247 -24.06 -18.00 -5.47
C ILE A 247 -24.80 -16.69 -5.24
N THR A 248 -25.89 -16.75 -4.47
CA THR A 248 -26.73 -15.57 -4.16
C THR A 248 -26.64 -15.15 -2.70
N ASN A 249 -26.09 -16.00 -1.84
CA ASN A 249 -25.86 -15.71 -0.43
C ASN A 249 -24.59 -16.44 0.04
N ILE A 250 -23.71 -15.71 0.72
CA ILE A 250 -22.53 -16.28 1.38
C ILE A 250 -21.97 -15.22 2.33
N LYS A 251 -21.49 -15.67 3.48
CA LYS A 251 -20.71 -14.85 4.42
C LYS A 251 -19.30 -15.41 4.47
N ARG A 252 -18.32 -14.66 3.99
CA ARG A 252 -16.95 -15.16 3.79
C ARG A 252 -15.89 -14.23 4.34
N TYR A 253 -14.73 -14.79 4.62
CA TYR A 253 -13.48 -14.04 4.73
C TYR A 253 -12.45 -14.54 3.70
N HIS A 254 -11.50 -13.67 3.34
CA HIS A 254 -10.38 -13.99 2.45
C HIS A 254 -9.15 -13.19 2.88
N ILE A 255 -8.06 -13.90 3.20
CA ILE A 255 -6.80 -13.31 3.63
C ILE A 255 -5.76 -13.63 2.56
N ALA A 256 -5.30 -12.61 1.84
CA ALA A 256 -4.47 -12.80 0.68
C ALA A 256 -3.64 -11.55 0.34
N LYS A 257 -2.54 -11.74 -0.37
CA LYS A 257 -1.76 -10.64 -0.95
C LYS A 257 -2.47 -10.05 -2.17
N VAL A 258 -2.34 -8.74 -2.34
CA VAL A 258 -2.81 -7.96 -3.48
C VAL A 258 -1.69 -7.07 -4.03
N TYR A 259 -1.87 -6.61 -5.28
CA TYR A 259 -0.80 -6.00 -6.05
C TYR A 259 -1.22 -4.67 -6.66
N ARG A 260 -0.55 -3.57 -6.27
CA ARG A 260 -0.84 -2.22 -6.76
C ARG A 260 0.44 -1.54 -7.19
N ARG A 261 0.49 -1.00 -8.42
CA ARG A 261 1.64 -0.26 -8.99
C ARG A 261 1.77 1.15 -8.45
N ASP A 262 1.40 1.34 -7.19
CA ASP A 262 1.40 2.60 -6.51
C ASP A 262 2.83 3.17 -6.36
N ASN A 263 2.97 4.41 -5.91
CA ASN A 263 4.24 4.99 -5.50
C ASN A 263 4.52 4.56 -4.05
N PRO A 264 5.41 3.59 -3.82
CA PRO A 264 5.58 3.02 -2.49
C PRO A 264 6.24 4.04 -1.55
N SER A 265 5.77 4.06 -0.31
CA SER A 265 6.36 4.81 0.80
C SER A 265 6.60 3.83 1.95
N MET A 266 7.82 3.31 2.02
CA MET A 266 8.19 2.28 3.01
C MET A 266 8.01 2.79 4.44
N ALA A 267 8.35 4.06 4.70
CA ALA A 267 8.20 4.71 6.00
C ALA A 267 6.73 4.89 6.43
N ARG A 268 5.79 4.90 5.47
CA ARG A 268 4.35 5.04 5.73
C ARG A 268 3.56 3.74 5.55
N GLY A 269 4.25 2.61 5.38
CA GLY A 269 3.63 1.30 5.17
C GLY A 269 2.88 1.13 3.84
N ARG A 270 3.20 1.95 2.82
CA ARG A 270 2.57 1.87 1.49
C ARG A 270 3.45 1.02 0.57
N TYR A 271 3.04 -0.20 0.33
CA TYR A 271 3.75 -1.19 -0.49
C TYR A 271 3.04 -1.43 -1.82
N ARG A 272 3.73 -2.12 -2.74
CA ARG A 272 3.15 -2.60 -4.00
C ARG A 272 2.61 -4.02 -3.92
N GLU A 273 3.15 -4.81 -2.99
CA GLU A 273 2.63 -6.10 -2.57
C GLU A 273 2.34 -6.01 -1.07
N PHE A 274 1.12 -6.32 -0.67
CA PHE A 274 0.71 -6.33 0.74
C PHE A 274 -0.51 -7.22 0.96
N TYR A 275 -0.75 -7.59 2.23
CA TYR A 275 -1.94 -8.35 2.59
C TYR A 275 -3.19 -7.48 2.70
N GLN A 276 -4.30 -8.00 2.19
CA GLN A 276 -5.65 -7.62 2.59
C GLN A 276 -6.29 -8.75 3.39
N CYS A 277 -7.18 -8.37 4.30
CA CYS A 277 -7.97 -9.29 5.13
C CYS A 277 -9.42 -8.88 5.02
N ASP A 278 -10.12 -9.47 4.06
CA ASP A 278 -11.46 -9.05 3.67
C ASP A 278 -12.51 -9.94 4.32
N PHE A 279 -13.61 -9.35 4.77
CA PHE A 279 -14.80 -10.03 5.26
C PHE A 279 -16.02 -9.43 4.59
N ASP A 280 -16.86 -10.28 4.00
CA ASP A 280 -17.98 -9.83 3.17
C ASP A 280 -19.22 -10.70 3.40
N ILE A 281 -20.37 -10.04 3.40
CA ILE A 281 -21.70 -10.62 3.47
C ILE A 281 -22.41 -10.32 2.16
N ALA A 282 -22.63 -11.36 1.36
CA ALA A 282 -23.41 -11.32 0.14
C ALA A 282 -24.81 -11.90 0.37
N GLY A 283 -25.83 -11.24 -0.15
CA GLY A 283 -27.21 -11.69 -0.13
C GLY A 283 -28.22 -10.57 0.11
N THR A 284 -29.48 -10.87 -0.13
CA THR A 284 -30.60 -9.95 0.12
C THR A 284 -31.08 -10.11 1.55
N TYR A 285 -30.91 -9.07 2.35
CA TYR A 285 -31.26 -9.03 3.78
C TYR A 285 -31.91 -7.69 4.13
N ASP A 286 -32.47 -7.60 5.33
CA ASP A 286 -33.03 -6.37 5.84
C ASP A 286 -31.97 -5.29 6.04
N LEU A 287 -32.40 -4.04 5.88
CA LEU A 287 -31.54 -2.86 5.80
C LEU A 287 -30.65 -2.70 7.05
N MET A 288 -29.37 -2.42 6.82
CA MET A 288 -28.32 -2.15 7.81
C MET A 288 -27.95 -3.28 8.79
N LEU A 289 -28.63 -4.44 8.79
CA LEU A 289 -28.25 -5.56 9.65
C LEU A 289 -26.82 -6.07 9.35
N PRO A 290 -26.51 -6.53 8.12
CA PRO A 290 -25.15 -7.00 7.82
C PRO A 290 -24.12 -5.86 7.85
N ASP A 291 -24.53 -4.63 7.51
CA ASP A 291 -23.67 -3.43 7.55
C ASP A 291 -23.20 -3.14 8.99
N SER A 292 -24.09 -3.28 9.98
CA SER A 292 -23.75 -3.13 11.40
C SER A 292 -22.87 -4.27 11.93
N GLU A 293 -23.04 -5.50 11.41
CA GLU A 293 -22.17 -6.64 11.76
C GLU A 293 -20.73 -6.39 11.27
N CYS A 294 -20.55 -5.82 10.08
CA CYS A 294 -19.24 -5.42 9.57
C CYS A 294 -18.52 -4.43 10.52
N ILE A 295 -19.23 -3.42 11.04
CA ILE A 295 -18.66 -2.48 12.02
C ILE A 295 -18.29 -3.20 13.30
N LYS A 296 -19.16 -4.09 13.80
CA LYS A 296 -18.88 -4.88 15.01
C LYS A 296 -17.61 -5.71 14.87
N ILE A 297 -17.41 -6.36 13.72
CA ILE A 297 -16.21 -7.17 13.44
C ILE A 297 -14.94 -6.31 13.47
N VAL A 298 -14.97 -5.11 12.88
CA VAL A 298 -13.82 -4.20 12.92
C VAL A 298 -13.48 -3.82 14.36
N CYS A 299 -14.48 -3.46 15.18
CA CYS A 299 -14.24 -3.17 16.59
C CYS A 299 -13.64 -4.37 17.33
N GLU A 300 -14.23 -5.57 17.18
CA GLU A 300 -13.72 -6.77 17.85
C GLU A 300 -12.28 -7.11 17.45
N ILE A 301 -11.93 -6.95 16.17
CA ILE A 301 -10.56 -7.17 15.69
C ILE A 301 -9.59 -6.17 16.34
N LEU A 302 -9.91 -4.88 16.32
CA LEU A 302 -9.02 -3.85 16.87
C LEU A 302 -8.87 -3.99 18.39
N ASP A 303 -9.95 -4.33 19.10
CA ASP A 303 -9.93 -4.59 20.54
C ASP A 303 -9.13 -5.86 20.88
N THR A 304 -9.29 -6.94 20.12
CA THR A 304 -8.55 -8.21 20.31
C THR A 304 -7.04 -8.05 20.06
N LEU A 305 -6.67 -7.12 19.20
CA LEU A 305 -5.28 -6.73 18.94
C LEU A 305 -4.79 -5.64 19.91
N GLU A 306 -5.66 -5.18 20.82
CA GLU A 306 -5.42 -4.10 21.78
C GLU A 306 -5.01 -2.79 21.12
N VAL A 307 -5.40 -2.55 19.87
CA VAL A 307 -5.00 -1.39 19.08
C VAL A 307 -5.98 -0.25 19.34
N THR A 308 -5.73 0.53 20.38
CA THR A 308 -6.54 1.69 20.81
C THR A 308 -5.66 2.92 21.06
N PRO A 309 -6.20 4.15 20.99
CA PRO A 309 -7.57 4.50 20.60
C PRO A 309 -7.80 4.52 19.08
N TYR A 310 -9.05 4.30 18.66
CA TYR A 310 -9.48 4.38 17.26
C TYR A 310 -10.91 4.92 17.15
N VAL A 311 -11.27 5.36 15.94
CA VAL A 311 -12.62 5.76 15.53
C VAL A 311 -12.96 5.14 14.17
N ILE A 312 -14.21 4.73 13.97
CA ILE A 312 -14.76 4.26 12.71
C ILE A 312 -15.64 5.38 12.13
N LYS A 313 -15.11 6.08 11.14
CA LYS A 313 -15.88 7.05 10.36
C LYS A 313 -16.87 6.32 9.47
N ILE A 314 -18.10 6.81 9.41
CA ILE A 314 -19.15 6.29 8.52
C ILE A 314 -19.74 7.42 7.68
N ASN A 315 -20.15 7.08 6.46
CA ASN A 315 -20.95 7.93 5.58
C ASN A 315 -21.80 7.04 4.65
N HIS A 316 -22.61 7.65 3.78
CA HIS A 316 -23.44 6.91 2.82
C HIS A 316 -23.34 7.49 1.42
N ARG A 317 -23.22 6.63 0.41
CA ARG A 317 -23.08 7.07 -0.98
C ARG A 317 -24.28 7.88 -1.46
N SER A 318 -25.49 7.41 -1.23
CA SER A 318 -26.72 8.15 -1.58
C SER A 318 -26.81 9.52 -0.89
N LEU A 319 -26.22 9.67 0.31
CA LEU A 319 -26.16 10.97 0.97
C LEU A 319 -25.20 11.90 0.24
N LEU A 320 -24.01 11.44 -0.15
CA LEU A 320 -23.09 12.21 -0.96
C LEU A 320 -23.71 12.63 -2.29
N ASP A 321 -24.36 11.69 -2.99
CA ASP A 321 -25.07 11.95 -4.26
C ASP A 321 -26.14 13.04 -4.08
N GLY A 322 -27.02 12.88 -3.10
CA GLY A 322 -28.10 13.84 -2.84
C GLY A 322 -27.63 15.20 -2.33
N MET A 323 -26.59 15.22 -1.50
CA MET A 323 -25.99 16.46 -0.98
C MET A 323 -25.34 17.26 -2.10
N PHE A 324 -24.56 16.61 -2.97
CA PHE A 324 -23.93 17.30 -4.10
C PHE A 324 -24.95 17.81 -5.11
N GLU A 325 -25.97 17.00 -5.43
CA GLU A 325 -27.07 17.43 -6.28
C GLU A 325 -27.77 18.67 -5.70
N ALA A 326 -28.08 18.65 -4.40
CA ALA A 326 -28.75 19.75 -3.73
C ALA A 326 -27.87 21.01 -3.64
N CYS A 327 -26.54 20.87 -3.53
CA CYS A 327 -25.59 21.98 -3.59
C CYS A 327 -25.44 22.56 -5.01
N GLY A 328 -25.87 21.86 -6.06
CA GLY A 328 -25.76 22.29 -7.45
C GLY A 328 -24.57 21.70 -8.22
N VAL A 329 -23.98 20.60 -7.75
CA VAL A 329 -22.88 19.91 -8.45
C VAL A 329 -23.43 19.19 -9.69
N PRO A 330 -22.84 19.38 -10.88
CA PRO A 330 -23.22 18.62 -12.06
C PRO A 330 -22.94 17.12 -11.88
N ALA A 331 -23.87 16.26 -12.32
CA ALA A 331 -23.73 14.81 -12.21
C ALA A 331 -22.44 14.26 -12.86
N SER A 332 -21.97 14.89 -13.94
CA SER A 332 -20.70 14.53 -14.60
C SER A 332 -19.47 14.79 -13.75
N SER A 333 -19.55 15.74 -12.81
CA SER A 333 -18.44 16.14 -11.93
C SER A 333 -18.46 15.40 -10.60
N PHE A 334 -19.49 14.61 -10.32
CA PHE A 334 -19.66 13.94 -9.04
C PHE A 334 -18.37 13.21 -8.56
N ARG A 335 -17.74 12.43 -9.43
CA ARG A 335 -16.55 11.64 -9.08
C ARG A 335 -15.33 12.50 -8.80
N CYS A 336 -15.10 13.53 -9.62
CA CYS A 336 -13.94 14.40 -9.43
C CYS A 336 -14.07 15.24 -8.14
N ILE A 337 -15.29 15.50 -7.68
CA ILE A 337 -15.56 16.23 -6.44
C ILE A 337 -15.44 15.34 -5.21
N CYS A 338 -15.90 14.08 -5.26
CA CYS A 338 -15.54 13.11 -4.23
C CYS A 338 -14.02 13.00 -4.06
N SER A 339 -13.27 12.96 -5.15
CA SER A 339 -11.81 12.88 -5.10
C SER A 339 -11.15 14.12 -4.47
N ALA A 340 -11.73 15.31 -4.62
CA ALA A 340 -11.23 16.52 -3.96
C ALA A 340 -11.54 16.48 -2.46
N ILE A 341 -12.79 16.14 -2.09
CA ILE A 341 -13.25 16.06 -0.70
C ILE A 341 -12.49 14.98 0.09
N ASP A 342 -12.14 13.85 -0.53
CA ASP A 342 -11.34 12.79 0.11
C ASP A 342 -9.98 13.31 0.65
N LYS A 343 -9.46 14.40 0.09
CA LYS A 343 -8.20 15.02 0.53
C LYS A 343 -8.35 15.84 1.81
N LEU A 344 -9.58 16.08 2.30
CA LEU A 344 -9.80 16.79 3.58
C LEU A 344 -9.21 16.06 4.79
N ASP A 345 -8.83 14.79 4.64
CA ASP A 345 -8.11 14.07 5.68
C ASP A 345 -6.66 14.53 5.87
N LYS A 346 -6.09 15.21 4.87
CA LYS A 346 -4.67 15.62 4.82
C LYS A 346 -4.47 17.09 4.47
N SER A 347 -5.41 17.68 3.76
CA SER A 347 -5.37 19.06 3.30
C SER A 347 -6.46 19.89 3.99
N PRO A 348 -6.16 21.14 4.36
CA PRO A 348 -7.17 22.05 4.90
C PRO A 348 -8.25 22.36 3.86
N TRP A 349 -9.42 22.78 4.34
CA TRP A 349 -10.56 23.13 3.49
C TRP A 349 -10.21 24.11 2.37
N ASP A 350 -9.38 25.12 2.65
CA ASP A 350 -9.06 26.16 1.67
C ASP A 350 -8.31 25.60 0.44
N GLU A 351 -7.44 24.59 0.64
CA GLU A 351 -6.76 23.90 -0.45
C GLU A 351 -7.75 23.05 -1.26
N VAL A 352 -8.63 22.32 -0.58
CA VAL A 352 -9.65 21.48 -1.24
C VAL A 352 -10.66 22.33 -2.01
N ARG A 353 -11.10 23.45 -1.43
CA ARG A 353 -11.96 24.44 -2.08
C ARG A 353 -11.31 24.98 -3.34
N LYS A 354 -10.03 25.36 -3.27
CA LYS A 354 -9.25 25.85 -4.40
C LYS A 354 -9.17 24.80 -5.52
N GLU A 355 -8.89 23.54 -5.20
CA GLU A 355 -8.89 22.45 -6.19
C GLU A 355 -10.25 22.29 -6.88
N MET A 356 -11.36 22.31 -6.12
CA MET A 356 -12.71 22.17 -6.69
C MET A 356 -13.04 23.29 -7.69
N ILE A 357 -12.57 24.51 -7.43
CA ILE A 357 -12.82 25.66 -8.29
C ILE A 357 -11.87 25.67 -9.49
N GLU A 358 -10.56 25.67 -9.24
CA GLU A 358 -9.54 25.93 -10.25
C GLU A 358 -9.27 24.70 -11.13
N GLU A 359 -9.27 23.49 -10.57
CA GLU A 359 -8.95 22.27 -11.31
C GLU A 359 -10.19 21.52 -11.78
N LYS A 360 -11.26 21.51 -10.98
CA LYS A 360 -12.49 20.76 -11.28
C LYS A 360 -13.60 21.61 -11.89
N GLY A 361 -13.44 22.94 -11.91
CA GLY A 361 -14.32 23.86 -12.62
C GLY A 361 -15.68 24.10 -11.95
N LEU A 362 -15.78 23.99 -10.61
CA LEU A 362 -16.98 24.43 -9.90
C LEU A 362 -17.01 25.93 -9.67
N SER A 363 -18.23 26.48 -9.55
CA SER A 363 -18.41 27.83 -9.06
C SER A 363 -18.11 27.92 -7.57
N GLU A 364 -17.65 29.10 -7.15
CA GLU A 364 -17.36 29.39 -5.74
C GLU A 364 -18.56 29.14 -4.83
N GLU A 365 -19.76 29.57 -5.26
CA GLU A 365 -21.00 29.39 -4.51
C GLU A 365 -21.30 27.91 -4.22
N VAL A 366 -21.09 27.02 -5.20
CA VAL A 366 -21.35 25.59 -5.01
C VAL A 366 -20.28 24.97 -4.10
N ALA A 367 -19.00 25.36 -4.28
CA ALA A 367 -17.92 24.90 -3.42
C ALA A 367 -18.13 25.31 -1.95
N ASP A 368 -18.60 26.54 -1.71
CA ASP A 368 -18.89 27.03 -0.36
C ASP A 368 -20.06 26.30 0.29
N LYS A 369 -21.15 26.04 -0.45
CA LYS A 369 -22.27 25.22 0.04
C LYS A 369 -21.82 23.80 0.43
N ILE A 370 -20.98 23.15 -0.40
CA ILE A 370 -20.39 21.85 -0.04
C ILE A 370 -19.63 21.97 1.28
N GLY A 371 -18.86 23.05 1.46
CA GLY A 371 -18.07 23.34 2.65
C GLY A 371 -18.86 23.42 3.94
N GLU A 372 -20.11 23.87 3.89
CA GLU A 372 -21.00 23.92 5.05
C GLU A 372 -21.36 22.52 5.57
N TYR A 373 -21.44 21.53 4.66
CA TYR A 373 -21.79 20.16 5.00
C TYR A 373 -20.58 19.28 5.30
N VAL A 374 -19.53 19.29 4.46
CA VAL A 374 -18.41 18.32 4.58
C VAL A 374 -17.55 18.55 5.83
N LYS A 375 -17.68 19.70 6.50
CA LYS A 375 -17.04 19.97 7.80
C LYS A 375 -17.81 19.40 8.99
N LEU A 376 -19.02 18.90 8.77
CA LEU A 376 -19.87 18.36 9.82
C LEU A 376 -19.50 16.90 10.10
N HIS A 377 -19.35 16.61 11.39
CA HIS A 377 -19.24 15.24 11.89
C HIS A 377 -19.94 15.15 13.25
N GLY A 378 -20.44 13.98 13.61
CA GLY A 378 -21.22 13.79 14.83
C GLY A 378 -21.84 12.40 14.93
N ASN A 379 -22.99 12.34 15.61
CA ASN A 379 -23.75 11.10 15.84
C ASN A 379 -25.22 11.30 15.44
N THR A 380 -26.14 10.62 16.12
CA THR A 380 -27.59 10.65 15.83
C THR A 380 -28.16 12.07 15.80
N ASP A 381 -27.72 12.97 16.67
CA ASP A 381 -28.17 14.37 16.69
C ASP A 381 -27.85 15.12 15.39
N LEU A 382 -26.70 14.82 14.77
CA LEU A 382 -26.34 15.39 13.48
C LEU A 382 -27.25 14.86 12.37
N VAL A 383 -27.61 13.57 12.43
CA VAL A 383 -28.56 12.97 11.48
C VAL A 383 -29.91 13.65 11.59
N ASP A 384 -30.41 13.87 12.81
CA ASP A 384 -31.68 14.56 13.03
C ASP A 384 -31.64 16.02 12.57
N LYS A 385 -30.51 16.72 12.78
CA LYS A 385 -30.30 18.07 12.24
C LYS A 385 -30.39 18.07 10.70
N LEU A 386 -29.71 17.16 10.03
CA LEU A 386 -29.65 17.10 8.57
C LEU A 386 -30.96 16.60 7.93
N LEU A 387 -31.74 15.78 8.63
CA LEU A 387 -33.09 15.40 8.17
C LEU A 387 -34.06 16.59 8.16
N ASN A 388 -33.82 17.59 9.01
CA ASN A 388 -34.60 18.83 9.06
C ASN A 388 -33.97 19.99 8.26
N ASP A 389 -32.87 19.74 7.55
CA ASP A 389 -32.21 20.75 6.71
C ASP A 389 -33.08 21.06 5.48
N ASP A 390 -33.31 22.35 5.20
CA ASP A 390 -34.22 22.80 4.14
C ASP A 390 -33.82 22.36 2.73
N LEU A 391 -32.54 22.08 2.51
CA LEU A 391 -31.97 21.75 1.22
C LEU A 391 -31.88 20.23 1.06
N LEU A 392 -31.40 19.51 2.08
CA LEU A 392 -31.32 18.04 2.05
C LEU A 392 -32.66 17.34 2.20
N SER A 393 -33.60 17.87 3.01
CA SER A 393 -34.93 17.26 3.23
C SER A 393 -35.78 17.16 1.95
N LYS A 394 -35.49 17.98 0.95
CA LYS A 394 -36.14 17.96 -0.37
C LYS A 394 -35.52 16.96 -1.35
N ASN A 395 -34.31 16.46 -1.06
CA ASN A 395 -33.63 15.47 -1.89
C ASN A 395 -33.86 14.05 -1.36
N LYS A 396 -34.56 13.22 -2.15
CA LYS A 396 -34.90 11.83 -1.76
C LYS A 396 -33.68 10.94 -1.52
N CYS A 397 -32.60 11.17 -2.26
CA CYS A 397 -31.37 10.39 -2.14
C CYS A 397 -30.67 10.71 -0.81
N ALA A 398 -30.61 12.00 -0.46
CA ALA A 398 -30.06 12.48 0.81
C ALA A 398 -30.87 11.97 2.01
N THR A 399 -32.20 12.10 1.97
CA THR A 399 -33.06 11.62 3.07
C THR A 399 -32.97 10.11 3.28
N SER A 400 -32.99 9.32 2.20
CA SER A 400 -32.81 7.87 2.29
C SER A 400 -31.44 7.49 2.88
N GLY A 401 -30.37 8.19 2.50
CA GLY A 401 -29.04 7.98 3.07
C GLY A 401 -28.99 8.31 4.55
N LEU A 402 -29.61 9.42 4.99
CA LEU A 402 -29.68 9.82 6.39
C LEU A 402 -30.49 8.83 7.24
N GLU A 403 -31.64 8.35 6.74
CA GLU A 403 -32.44 7.33 7.41
C GLU A 403 -31.67 6.02 7.58
N ALA A 404 -30.90 5.61 6.56
CA ALA A 404 -30.03 4.44 6.63
C ALA A 404 -28.93 4.63 7.70
N ILE A 405 -28.27 5.79 7.76
CA ILE A 405 -27.27 6.10 8.80
C ILE A 405 -27.92 6.12 10.19
N LYS A 406 -29.13 6.68 10.34
CA LYS A 406 -29.87 6.65 11.62
C LYS A 406 -30.11 5.23 12.10
N LEU A 407 -30.54 4.35 11.19
CA LEU A 407 -30.78 2.94 11.50
C LEU A 407 -29.48 2.21 11.85
N LEU A 408 -28.40 2.48 11.12
CA LEU A 408 -27.08 1.90 11.37
C LEU A 408 -26.56 2.29 12.76
N LEU A 409 -26.65 3.57 13.14
CA LEU A 409 -26.25 4.06 14.46
C LEU A 409 -27.07 3.41 15.58
N LYS A 410 -28.38 3.20 15.37
CA LYS A 410 -29.23 2.45 16.31
C LYS A 410 -28.71 1.03 16.53
N TYR A 411 -28.34 0.32 15.47
CA TYR A 411 -27.78 -1.04 15.59
C TYR A 411 -26.38 -1.05 16.22
N CYS A 412 -25.54 -0.06 15.90
CA CYS A 412 -24.25 0.12 16.57
C CYS A 412 -24.40 0.33 18.08
N ASN A 413 -25.44 1.05 18.52
CA ASN A 413 -25.76 1.21 19.94
C ASN A 413 -26.16 -0.13 20.59
N ILE A 414 -26.98 -0.95 19.91
CA ILE A 414 -27.36 -2.29 20.39
C ILE A 414 -26.14 -3.21 20.52
N PHE A 415 -25.18 -3.11 19.59
CA PHE A 415 -23.92 -3.86 19.64
C PHE A 415 -22.88 -3.28 20.61
N ASN A 416 -23.20 -2.19 21.30
CA ASN A 416 -22.31 -1.48 22.22
C ASN A 416 -21.00 -1.04 21.55
N VAL A 417 -21.09 -0.48 20.34
CA VAL A 417 -19.95 0.07 19.59
C VAL A 417 -20.17 1.51 19.13
N ALA A 418 -21.28 2.15 19.52
CA ALA A 418 -21.63 3.50 19.08
C ALA A 418 -20.62 4.57 19.53
N ASP A 419 -19.91 4.37 20.64
CA ASP A 419 -18.85 5.23 21.14
C ASP A 419 -17.60 5.25 20.24
N ARG A 420 -17.45 4.24 19.38
CA ARG A 420 -16.37 4.11 18.40
C ARG A 420 -16.75 4.57 17.01
N VAL A 421 -18.01 4.94 16.77
CA VAL A 421 -18.51 5.31 15.45
C VAL A 421 -18.67 6.83 15.35
N LEU A 422 -18.25 7.41 14.23
CA LEU A 422 -18.40 8.83 13.95
C LEU A 422 -19.04 9.00 12.56
N PHE A 423 -20.23 9.60 12.50
CA PHE A 423 -20.80 10.02 11.22
C PHE A 423 -20.05 11.26 10.72
N ASP A 424 -19.38 11.15 9.57
CA ASP A 424 -18.47 12.17 9.05
C ASP A 424 -18.74 12.41 7.56
N LEU A 425 -19.22 13.61 7.21
CA LEU A 425 -19.61 13.94 5.84
C LEU A 425 -18.40 14.16 4.90
N SER A 426 -17.20 14.34 5.46
CA SER A 426 -15.97 14.41 4.66
C SER A 426 -15.53 13.06 4.11
N LEU A 427 -16.06 11.94 4.64
CA LEU A 427 -15.72 10.61 4.17
C LEU A 427 -16.38 10.34 2.81
N ALA A 428 -15.68 10.71 1.74
CA ALA A 428 -16.04 10.43 0.35
C ALA A 428 -15.14 9.35 -0.28
N ARG A 429 -14.41 8.63 0.57
CA ARG A 429 -13.39 7.64 0.24
C ARG A 429 -14.02 6.34 -0.26
N GLY A 430 -13.53 5.77 -1.36
CA GLY A 430 -13.97 4.44 -1.76
C GLY A 430 -13.80 4.15 -3.23
N LEU A 431 -13.83 2.86 -3.55
CA LEU A 431 -13.79 2.40 -4.93
C LEU A 431 -15.13 2.73 -5.59
N ASP A 432 -15.09 3.02 -6.90
CA ASP A 432 -16.22 3.48 -7.71
C ASP A 432 -17.47 2.56 -7.64
N TYR A 433 -17.35 1.37 -7.07
CA TYR A 433 -18.40 0.38 -6.96
C TYR A 433 -19.28 0.47 -5.70
N TYR A 434 -18.97 1.32 -4.72
CA TYR A 434 -19.84 1.47 -3.54
C TYR A 434 -21.19 2.11 -3.88
N THR A 435 -22.26 1.57 -3.30
CA THR A 435 -23.65 1.98 -3.54
C THR A 435 -24.38 2.41 -2.27
N GLY A 436 -23.85 2.09 -1.08
CA GLY A 436 -24.50 2.34 0.20
C GLY A 436 -23.56 2.93 1.25
N VAL A 437 -23.58 2.37 2.46
CA VAL A 437 -22.67 2.79 3.54
C VAL A 437 -21.20 2.68 3.11
N ILE A 438 -20.39 3.60 3.59
CA ILE A 438 -18.94 3.63 3.48
C ILE A 438 -18.40 3.77 4.91
N TYR A 439 -17.35 3.01 5.23
CA TYR A 439 -16.69 3.14 6.53
C TYR A 439 -15.17 3.11 6.42
N GLU A 440 -14.54 3.82 7.35
CA GLU A 440 -13.09 3.91 7.49
C GLU A 440 -12.71 3.93 8.98
N ALA A 441 -11.94 2.94 9.42
CA ALA A 441 -11.38 2.91 10.77
C ALA A 441 -10.02 3.60 10.79
N VAL A 442 -9.83 4.56 11.69
CA VAL A 442 -8.63 5.38 11.82
C VAL A 442 -8.09 5.26 13.24
N LEU A 443 -6.78 5.03 13.38
CA LEU A 443 -6.13 5.11 14.68
C LEU A 443 -6.02 6.57 15.12
N LEU A 444 -6.42 6.82 16.37
CA LEU A 444 -6.25 8.11 17.02
C LEU A 444 -4.87 8.11 17.68
N GLY A 445 -4.02 9.07 17.33
CA GLY A 445 -2.72 9.23 17.97
C GLY A 445 -2.88 9.51 19.47
N ASP A 446 -1.96 8.99 20.29
CA ASP A 446 -1.92 9.34 21.71
C ASP A 446 -1.31 10.75 21.84
N SER A 447 -2.19 11.77 21.90
CA SER A 447 -1.81 13.18 21.95
C SER A 447 -0.94 13.52 23.18
N THR A 448 -0.82 12.60 24.14
CA THR A 448 -0.10 12.82 25.41
C THR A 448 1.38 12.50 25.36
N LYS A 449 1.86 11.73 24.36
CA LYS A 449 3.24 11.21 24.36
C LYS A 449 4.21 11.85 23.37
N GLY A 450 3.77 12.78 22.53
CA GLY A 450 4.65 13.49 21.59
C GLY A 450 5.37 12.57 20.58
N GLU A 451 5.01 11.29 20.53
CA GLU A 451 5.48 10.34 19.53
C GLU A 451 4.47 10.32 18.39
N ASP A 452 4.97 10.43 17.16
CA ASP A 452 4.21 10.23 15.92
C ASP A 452 3.72 8.78 15.83
N VAL A 453 2.71 8.41 16.62
CA VAL A 453 1.91 7.21 16.32
C VAL A 453 1.33 7.44 14.92
N LEU A 454 1.62 6.54 13.98
CA LEU A 454 1.17 6.60 12.60
C LEU A 454 -0.36 6.74 12.53
N VAL A 455 -0.84 7.98 12.54
CA VAL A 455 -2.25 8.32 12.36
C VAL A 455 -2.66 7.89 10.96
N GLY A 456 -3.76 7.14 10.88
CA GLY A 456 -4.45 6.90 9.62
C GLY A 456 -5.26 5.61 9.56
N SER A 457 -5.88 5.39 8.41
CA SER A 457 -6.71 4.24 8.05
C SER A 457 -6.09 2.87 8.34
N VAL A 458 -6.78 2.04 9.13
CA VAL A 458 -6.43 0.64 9.44
C VAL A 458 -7.51 -0.36 9.02
N ALA A 459 -8.69 0.11 8.66
CA ALA A 459 -9.70 -0.69 7.98
C ALA A 459 -10.55 0.22 7.11
N GLY A 460 -11.11 -0.32 6.04
CA GLY A 460 -12.07 0.39 5.20
C GLY A 460 -13.01 -0.58 4.51
N GLY A 461 -14.16 -0.08 4.07
CA GLY A 461 -15.10 -0.90 3.31
C GLY A 461 -16.44 -0.19 3.10
N GLY A 462 -17.45 -0.97 2.75
CA GLY A 462 -18.76 -0.43 2.46
C GLY A 462 -19.68 -1.42 1.75
N ARG A 463 -20.85 -0.92 1.35
CA ARG A 463 -21.87 -1.66 0.59
C ARG A 463 -21.72 -1.42 -0.91
N TYR A 464 -21.76 -2.49 -1.71
CA TYR A 464 -21.48 -2.48 -3.15
C TYR A 464 -22.42 -3.42 -3.94
N ASP A 465 -23.70 -3.10 -3.98
CA ASP A 465 -24.75 -4.03 -4.42
C ASP A 465 -24.70 -4.39 -5.90
N ASN A 466 -24.07 -3.54 -6.72
CA ASN A 466 -24.09 -3.64 -8.17
C ASN A 466 -22.91 -4.43 -8.77
N LEU A 467 -21.87 -4.72 -7.97
CA LEU A 467 -20.61 -5.26 -8.50
C LEU A 467 -20.78 -6.68 -9.07
N VAL A 468 -21.55 -7.53 -8.40
CA VAL A 468 -21.80 -8.90 -8.84
C VAL A 468 -22.60 -8.94 -10.13
N GLY A 469 -23.59 -8.05 -10.27
CA GLY A 469 -24.41 -7.95 -11.49
C GLY A 469 -23.58 -7.66 -12.74
N MET A 470 -22.45 -6.96 -12.61
CA MET A 470 -21.55 -6.70 -13.73
C MET A 470 -20.88 -7.96 -14.32
N PHE A 471 -20.86 -9.07 -13.58
CA PHE A 471 -20.30 -10.36 -14.03
C PHE A 471 -21.38 -11.40 -14.36
N ASP A 472 -22.62 -11.17 -13.95
CA ASP A 472 -23.72 -12.08 -14.24
C ASP A 472 -24.31 -11.81 -15.63
N THR A 473 -24.45 -12.86 -16.44
CA THR A 473 -24.95 -12.75 -17.83
C THR A 473 -26.40 -12.26 -17.92
N LYS A 474 -27.17 -12.32 -16.83
CA LYS A 474 -28.53 -11.78 -16.73
C LYS A 474 -28.59 -10.51 -15.89
N ASN A 475 -27.43 -9.94 -15.54
CA ASN A 475 -27.29 -8.78 -14.65
C ASN A 475 -28.04 -8.97 -13.32
N LYS A 476 -28.11 -10.20 -12.81
CA LYS A 476 -28.74 -10.49 -11.53
C LYS A 476 -27.91 -9.87 -10.41
N GLN A 477 -28.52 -8.94 -9.68
CA GLN A 477 -27.86 -8.30 -8.54
C GLN A 477 -27.76 -9.25 -7.35
N VAL A 478 -26.63 -9.18 -6.66
CA VAL A 478 -26.40 -9.84 -5.36
C VAL A 478 -25.85 -8.75 -4.45
N PRO A 479 -26.70 -8.17 -3.57
CA PRO A 479 -26.28 -7.14 -2.63
C PRO A 479 -25.12 -7.62 -1.78
N CYS A 480 -24.12 -6.78 -1.56
CA CYS A 480 -22.90 -7.13 -0.83
C CYS A 480 -22.47 -5.98 0.07
N VAL A 481 -21.97 -6.31 1.26
CA VAL A 481 -21.31 -5.37 2.17
C VAL A 481 -20.10 -6.04 2.80
N GLY A 482 -19.00 -5.31 2.98
CA GLY A 482 -17.81 -5.88 3.61
C GLY A 482 -16.69 -4.92 3.94
N VAL A 483 -15.79 -5.40 4.79
CA VAL A 483 -14.66 -4.69 5.38
C VAL A 483 -13.35 -5.32 4.91
N SER A 484 -12.33 -4.49 4.72
CA SER A 484 -10.94 -4.91 4.54
C SER A 484 -10.09 -4.36 5.68
N ILE A 485 -9.39 -5.22 6.39
CA ILE A 485 -8.44 -4.82 7.44
C ILE A 485 -7.07 -4.57 6.82
N GLY A 486 -6.54 -3.36 7.02
CA GLY A 486 -5.21 -2.92 6.62
C GLY A 486 -4.12 -3.48 7.52
N VAL A 487 -3.91 -4.79 7.45
CA VAL A 487 -3.03 -5.53 8.39
C VAL A 487 -1.56 -5.10 8.35
N GLU A 488 -1.06 -4.54 7.24
CA GLU A 488 0.33 -4.03 7.20
C GLU A 488 0.60 -2.98 8.28
N ARG A 489 -0.35 -2.06 8.50
CA ARG A 489 -0.20 -1.04 9.54
C ARG A 489 -0.34 -1.64 10.93
N LEU A 490 -1.25 -2.60 11.11
CA LEU A 490 -1.40 -3.31 12.36
C LEU A 490 -0.14 -4.09 12.74
N PHE A 491 0.54 -4.74 11.78
CA PHE A 491 1.82 -5.39 12.03
C PHE A 491 2.85 -4.40 12.55
N THR A 492 2.99 -3.22 11.93
CA THR A 492 3.93 -2.19 12.39
C THR A 492 3.62 -1.70 13.81
N VAL A 493 2.34 -1.47 14.14
CA VAL A 493 1.94 -1.08 15.50
C VAL A 493 2.27 -2.18 16.51
N MET A 494 2.04 -3.43 16.15
CA MET A 494 2.33 -4.58 17.01
C MET A 494 3.83 -4.82 17.19
N GLU A 495 4.64 -4.65 16.14
CA GLU A 495 6.11 -4.70 16.20
C GLU A 495 6.62 -3.64 17.20
N GLN A 496 6.13 -2.39 17.09
CA GLN A 496 6.52 -1.30 17.99
C GLN A 496 6.16 -1.58 19.44
N LYS A 497 4.95 -2.11 19.71
CA LYS A 497 4.54 -2.50 21.06
C LYS A 497 5.44 -3.58 21.66
N LEU A 498 5.81 -4.59 20.88
CA LEU A 498 6.69 -5.67 21.34
C LEU A 498 8.10 -5.17 21.63
N HIS A 499 8.63 -4.30 20.77
CA HIS A 499 9.90 -3.63 21.00
C HIS A 499 9.89 -2.78 22.27
N ALA A 500 8.84 -1.97 22.49
CA ALA A 500 8.68 -1.16 23.70
C ALA A 500 8.59 -2.01 24.98
N ALA A 501 7.96 -3.19 24.90
CA ALA A 501 7.86 -4.11 26.02
C ALA A 501 9.15 -4.93 26.28
N SER A 502 10.20 -4.75 25.47
CA SER A 502 11.43 -5.56 25.49
C SER A 502 11.16 -7.08 25.47
N ARG A 503 10.05 -7.49 24.83
CA ARG A 503 9.68 -8.90 24.71
C ARG A 503 10.30 -9.48 23.46
N LYS A 504 11.04 -10.58 23.63
CA LYS A 504 11.61 -11.32 22.51
C LYS A 504 10.55 -12.20 21.88
N VAL A 505 10.25 -11.98 20.61
CA VAL A 505 9.33 -12.82 19.81
C VAL A 505 10.01 -14.16 19.54
N ARG A 506 9.27 -15.25 19.69
CA ARG A 506 9.78 -16.58 19.36
C ARG A 506 9.48 -16.88 17.89
N SER A 507 10.52 -17.08 17.10
CA SER A 507 10.38 -17.47 15.69
C SER A 507 10.18 -18.97 15.49
N THR A 508 10.30 -19.77 16.56
CA THR A 508 10.06 -21.21 16.55
C THR A 508 9.17 -21.62 17.72
N GLU A 509 8.44 -22.70 17.55
CA GLU A 509 7.54 -23.26 18.56
C GLU A 509 8.17 -24.45 19.30
N VAL A 510 9.50 -24.59 19.29
CA VAL A 510 10.18 -25.74 19.91
C VAL A 510 9.84 -25.81 21.40
N ASP A 511 9.28 -26.94 21.83
CA ASP A 511 8.91 -27.21 23.21
C ASP A 511 10.15 -27.60 24.02
N VAL A 512 11.04 -28.41 23.42
CA VAL A 512 12.18 -28.99 24.13
C VAL A 512 13.36 -29.26 23.21
N TYR A 513 14.58 -29.03 23.72
CA TYR A 513 15.81 -29.34 23.02
C TYR A 513 16.52 -30.54 23.66
N VAL A 514 16.91 -31.54 22.87
CA VAL A 514 17.64 -32.71 23.39
C VAL A 514 19.14 -32.46 23.34
N CYS A 515 19.72 -32.32 24.52
CA CYS A 515 21.13 -32.11 24.79
C CYS A 515 21.86 -33.41 25.11
N THR A 516 23.13 -33.49 24.73
CA THR A 516 24.08 -34.49 25.25
C THR A 516 25.33 -33.82 25.78
N ALA A 517 25.83 -34.24 26.95
CA ALA A 517 27.06 -33.70 27.55
C ALA A 517 28.32 -34.51 27.17
N GLN A 518 28.15 -35.79 26.87
CA GLN A 518 29.23 -36.73 26.57
C GLN A 518 29.31 -37.02 25.06
N LYS A 519 30.43 -37.62 24.63
CA LYS A 519 30.66 -38.02 23.24
C LYS A 519 29.92 -39.31 22.89
N ASP A 520 29.71 -39.52 21.59
CA ASP A 520 29.18 -40.76 21.00
C ASP A 520 27.75 -41.12 21.49
N LEU A 521 26.95 -40.10 21.80
CA LEU A 521 25.54 -40.22 22.19
C LEU A 521 24.57 -39.76 21.08
N VAL A 522 25.03 -39.65 19.84
CA VAL A 522 24.18 -39.19 18.72
C VAL A 522 23.00 -40.14 18.50
N ASP A 523 23.23 -41.46 18.53
CA ASP A 523 22.16 -42.45 18.31
C ASP A 523 21.08 -42.37 19.40
N GLU A 524 21.48 -42.23 20.66
CA GLU A 524 20.54 -42.09 21.79
C GLU A 524 19.76 -40.77 21.75
N ARG A 525 20.43 -39.68 21.33
CA ARG A 525 19.77 -38.40 21.10
C ARG A 525 18.72 -38.50 19.99
N LEU A 526 19.06 -39.14 18.87
CA LEU A 526 18.14 -39.34 17.75
C LEU A 526 16.94 -40.22 18.13
N LYS A 527 17.16 -41.32 18.87
CA LYS A 527 16.07 -42.17 19.38
C LYS A 527 15.10 -41.38 20.25
N LEU A 528 15.62 -40.57 21.19
CA LEU A 528 14.76 -39.77 22.06
C LEU A 528 14.01 -38.68 21.29
N CYS A 529 14.65 -38.00 20.34
CA CYS A 529 13.96 -37.04 19.47
C CYS A 529 12.81 -37.72 18.71
N ASN A 530 13.04 -38.91 18.15
CA ASN A 530 12.00 -39.66 17.44
C ASN A 530 10.83 -40.04 18.36
N GLU A 531 11.11 -40.56 19.55
CA GLU A 531 10.08 -40.87 20.55
C GLU A 531 9.24 -39.62 20.89
N LEU A 532 9.88 -38.47 21.08
CA LEU A 532 9.17 -37.24 21.42
C LEU A 532 8.36 -36.69 20.24
N TRP A 533 8.86 -36.77 19.00
CA TRP A 533 8.08 -36.43 17.82
C TRP A 533 6.89 -37.36 17.61
N GLU A 534 7.03 -38.66 17.85
CA GLU A 534 5.91 -39.63 17.83
C GLU A 534 4.83 -39.31 18.89
N ASN A 535 5.20 -38.58 19.95
CA ASN A 535 4.30 -38.06 20.98
C ASN A 535 3.85 -36.60 20.71
N ASN A 536 4.05 -36.08 19.49
CA ASN A 536 3.67 -34.73 19.04
C ASN A 536 4.35 -33.56 19.77
N PHE A 537 5.51 -33.77 20.41
CA PHE A 537 6.32 -32.66 20.92
C PHE A 537 7.11 -32.01 19.78
N LYS A 538 7.30 -30.69 19.88
CA LYS A 538 8.14 -29.93 18.96
C LYS A 538 9.57 -29.96 19.50
N VAL A 539 10.41 -30.79 18.90
CA VAL A 539 11.73 -31.13 19.46
C VAL A 539 12.84 -30.74 18.49
N GLU A 540 13.93 -30.21 19.02
CA GLU A 540 15.17 -29.98 18.28
C GLU A 540 16.39 -30.59 18.98
N TYR A 541 17.50 -30.70 18.23
CA TYR A 541 18.79 -31.18 18.73
C TYR A 541 19.93 -30.67 17.86
N SER A 542 21.18 -30.84 18.32
CA SER A 542 22.34 -30.39 17.55
C SER A 542 22.71 -31.38 16.43
N TYR A 543 22.89 -30.87 15.21
CA TYR A 543 23.41 -31.65 14.07
C TYR A 543 24.93 -31.94 14.15
N LYS A 544 25.59 -31.61 15.26
CA LYS A 544 26.97 -32.05 15.51
C LYS A 544 26.96 -33.42 16.17
N LYS A 545 27.87 -34.31 15.76
CA LYS A 545 28.02 -35.63 16.42
C LYS A 545 28.26 -35.48 17.92
N ASN A 546 29.16 -34.57 18.30
CA ASN A 546 29.59 -34.33 19.68
C ASN A 546 29.49 -32.83 20.05
N PRO A 547 28.29 -32.30 20.31
CA PRO A 547 28.11 -30.89 20.67
C PRO A 547 28.56 -30.62 22.11
N LYS A 548 29.07 -29.42 22.39
CA LYS A 548 29.34 -28.99 23.77
C LYS A 548 28.02 -28.65 24.46
N LEU A 549 27.84 -29.07 25.72
CA LEU A 549 26.61 -28.79 26.49
C LEU A 549 26.31 -27.29 26.59
N LEU A 550 27.32 -26.48 26.90
CA LEU A 550 27.15 -25.02 27.00
C LEU A 550 26.58 -24.41 25.72
N ALA A 551 27.08 -24.81 24.55
CA ALA A 551 26.60 -24.29 23.27
C ALA A 551 25.14 -24.71 22.97
N GLN A 552 24.72 -25.88 23.44
CA GLN A 552 23.32 -26.34 23.30
C GLN A 552 22.39 -25.54 24.22
N LEU A 553 22.80 -25.28 25.47
CA LEU A 553 22.02 -24.45 26.39
C LEU A 553 21.95 -22.99 25.93
N GLN A 554 23.05 -22.44 25.41
CA GLN A 554 23.07 -21.11 24.78
C GLN A 554 22.12 -21.05 23.58
N TYR A 555 22.09 -22.09 22.74
CA TYR A 555 21.12 -22.17 21.65
C TYR A 555 19.67 -22.13 22.16
N CYS A 556 19.37 -22.81 23.28
CA CYS A 556 18.05 -22.75 23.91
C CYS A 556 17.72 -21.34 24.42
N GLU A 557 18.66 -20.66 25.09
CA GLU A 557 18.50 -19.28 25.56
C GLU A 557 18.30 -18.29 24.38
N GLU A 558 19.08 -18.45 23.31
CA GLU A 558 19.02 -17.63 22.09
C GLU A 558 17.72 -17.83 21.29
N ASN A 559 17.11 -19.02 21.33
CA ASN A 559 15.84 -19.29 20.64
C ASN A 559 14.63 -19.34 21.59
N SER A 560 14.85 -18.97 22.87
CA SER A 560 13.85 -19.01 23.94
C SER A 560 13.13 -20.37 24.05
N ILE A 561 13.85 -21.47 23.83
CA ILE A 561 13.32 -22.83 24.02
C ILE A 561 13.15 -23.06 25.51
N PRO A 562 11.95 -23.44 26.00
CA PRO A 562 11.67 -23.42 27.44
C PRO A 562 12.36 -24.55 28.19
N PHE A 563 12.53 -25.71 27.56
CA PHE A 563 13.10 -26.89 28.20
C PHE A 563 14.28 -27.49 27.43
N ALA A 564 15.23 -28.06 28.18
CA ALA A 564 16.30 -28.87 27.64
C ALA A 564 16.32 -30.23 28.33
N ILE A 565 16.39 -31.32 27.56
CA ILE A 565 16.57 -32.68 28.08
C ILE A 565 18.05 -33.04 27.97
N ILE A 566 18.71 -33.33 29.08
CA ILE A 566 20.12 -33.67 29.11
C ILE A 566 20.28 -35.18 29.24
N LEU A 567 20.91 -35.80 28.24
CA LEU A 567 21.27 -37.20 28.19
C LEU A 567 22.76 -37.40 28.52
N GLY A 568 23.03 -38.37 29.38
CA GLY A 568 24.35 -38.89 29.72
C GLY A 568 24.32 -40.42 29.86
N GLN A 569 25.47 -41.07 29.86
CA GLN A 569 25.57 -42.53 29.98
C GLN A 569 25.02 -43.08 31.30
N SER A 570 25.13 -42.34 32.40
CA SER A 570 24.51 -42.70 33.68
C SER A 570 22.98 -42.70 33.58
N GLU A 571 22.43 -41.61 33.05
CA GLU A 571 21.00 -41.41 32.88
C GLU A 571 20.40 -42.49 31.96
N ILE A 572 21.08 -42.81 30.86
CA ILE A 572 20.67 -43.89 29.93
C ILE A 572 20.64 -45.25 30.64
N LYS A 573 21.69 -45.59 31.42
CA LYS A 573 21.74 -46.86 32.18
C LYS A 573 20.63 -46.96 33.22
N GLU A 574 20.27 -45.85 33.84
CA GLU A 574 19.22 -45.78 34.86
C GLU A 574 17.81 -45.64 34.28
N GLY A 575 17.66 -45.48 32.96
CA GLY A 575 16.38 -45.28 32.29
C GLY A 575 15.72 -43.93 32.61
N ILE A 576 16.53 -42.93 32.96
CA ILE A 576 16.08 -41.57 33.30
C ILE A 576 16.64 -40.56 32.30
N VAL A 577 16.11 -39.33 32.37
CA VAL A 577 16.67 -38.15 31.71
C VAL A 577 16.68 -36.99 32.70
N LYS A 578 17.55 -35.99 32.49
CA LYS A 578 17.48 -34.73 33.24
C LYS A 578 16.70 -33.71 32.43
N LEU A 579 15.55 -33.28 32.95
CA LEU A 579 14.75 -32.21 32.36
C LEU A 579 15.11 -30.89 33.04
N ARG A 580 15.65 -29.96 32.27
CA ARG A 580 16.06 -28.63 32.71
C ARG A 580 15.08 -27.57 32.22
N ASN A 581 14.64 -26.69 33.11
CA ASN A 581 14.03 -25.43 32.72
C ASN A 581 15.14 -24.45 32.31
N VAL A 582 15.10 -23.95 31.08
CA VAL A 582 16.18 -23.12 30.52
C VAL A 582 16.26 -21.76 31.24
N LEU A 583 15.11 -21.17 31.56
CA LEU A 583 15.01 -19.86 32.20
C LEU A 583 15.42 -19.93 33.69
N THR A 584 14.81 -20.84 34.46
CA THR A 584 15.07 -20.93 35.92
C THR A 584 16.34 -21.70 36.24
N ARG A 585 16.84 -22.49 35.28
CA ARG A 585 17.99 -23.41 35.41
C ARG A 585 17.76 -24.60 36.34
N ASP A 586 16.54 -24.79 36.83
CA ASP A 586 16.18 -25.93 37.66
C ASP A 586 16.21 -27.22 36.84
N GLU A 587 16.75 -28.29 37.44
CA GLU A 587 16.86 -29.61 36.84
C GLU A 587 16.13 -30.64 37.70
N ILE A 588 15.37 -31.52 37.04
CA ILE A 588 14.77 -32.68 37.69
C ILE A 588 15.10 -33.95 36.92
N ALA A 589 15.28 -35.06 37.64
CA ALA A 589 15.40 -36.38 37.04
C ALA A 589 14.01 -36.95 36.76
N VAL A 590 13.75 -37.35 35.51
CA VAL A 590 12.47 -37.89 35.05
C VAL A 590 12.71 -39.27 34.45
N LYS A 591 11.91 -40.27 34.84
CA LYS A 591 11.94 -41.57 34.15
C LYS A 591 11.56 -41.39 32.70
N ARG A 592 12.30 -41.97 31.75
CA ARG A 592 12.07 -41.80 30.31
C ARG A 592 10.62 -42.14 29.91
N THR A 593 10.02 -43.15 30.55
CA THR A 593 8.62 -43.55 30.33
C THR A 593 7.58 -42.51 30.76
N LYS A 594 7.91 -41.60 31.67
CA LYS A 594 7.02 -40.53 32.17
C LYS A 594 7.35 -39.16 31.58
N LEU A 595 8.35 -39.08 30.71
CA LEU A 595 8.83 -37.82 30.15
C LEU A 595 7.74 -37.07 29.35
N PRO A 596 6.91 -37.73 28.51
CA PRO A 596 5.79 -37.07 27.85
C PRO A 596 4.81 -36.40 28.82
N GLU A 597 4.39 -37.11 29.87
CA GLU A 597 3.43 -36.59 30.86
C GLU A 597 4.00 -35.36 31.60
N GLU A 598 5.27 -35.43 32.01
CA GLU A 598 5.92 -34.34 32.72
C GLU A 598 6.15 -33.11 31.82
N LEU A 599 6.52 -33.31 30.55
CA LEU A 599 6.65 -32.22 29.57
C LEU A 599 5.32 -31.53 29.33
N LEU A 600 4.23 -32.27 29.10
CA LEU A 600 2.89 -31.70 28.89
C LEU A 600 2.46 -30.86 30.09
N LYS A 601 2.64 -31.38 31.31
CA LYS A 601 2.32 -30.66 32.54
C LYS A 601 3.06 -29.32 32.61
N ARG A 602 4.37 -29.33 32.37
CA ARG A 602 5.20 -28.12 32.47
C ARG A 602 4.93 -27.11 31.34
N LEU A 603 4.65 -27.57 30.13
CA LEU A 603 4.25 -26.70 29.02
C LEU A 603 2.89 -26.04 29.29
N ALA A 604 1.94 -26.76 29.89
CA ALA A 604 0.66 -26.20 30.30
C ALA A 604 0.83 -25.09 31.36
N ASP A 605 1.67 -25.32 32.38
CA ASP A 605 1.97 -24.31 33.41
C ASP A 605 2.59 -23.02 32.81
N LEU A 606 3.40 -23.15 31.76
CA LEU A 606 3.99 -22.01 31.05
C LEU A 606 2.96 -21.20 30.23
N ASN A 607 2.00 -21.91 29.62
CA ASN A 607 0.93 -21.30 28.81
C ASN A 607 -0.10 -20.56 29.69
N ILE A 608 -0.39 -21.06 30.89
CA ILE A 608 -1.30 -20.42 31.85
C ILE A 608 -0.70 -19.12 32.41
N ASN A 609 0.62 -19.09 32.61
CA ASN A 609 1.30 -17.94 33.21
C ASN A 609 1.78 -16.90 32.17
N GLY A 610 1.50 -17.09 30.88
CA GLY A 610 1.91 -16.16 29.81
C GLY A 610 3.43 -16.01 29.67
N THR A 611 4.20 -16.96 30.20
CA THR A 611 5.67 -16.87 30.30
C THR A 611 6.41 -17.17 29.00
N VAL A 612 5.71 -17.66 27.99
CA VAL A 612 6.27 -17.86 26.65
C VAL A 612 5.76 -16.71 25.77
N PRO A 613 6.60 -15.73 25.42
CA PRO A 613 6.21 -14.73 24.43
C PRO A 613 5.97 -15.46 23.10
N ILE A 614 4.77 -15.25 22.55
CA ILE A 614 4.47 -15.57 21.14
C ILE A 614 5.32 -14.62 20.29
#